data_AF-A0A417IT10-F1
#
_entry.id   AF-A0A417IT10-F1
#
_cell.length_a   1.000
_cell.length_b   1.000
_cell.length_c   1.000
_cell.angle_alpha   90.00
_cell.angle_beta   90.00
_cell.angle_gamma   90.00
#
_symmetry.space_group_name_H-M   'P 1'
#
loop_
_entity.id
_entity.type
_entity.pdbx_description
1 polymer ?
#
loop_
_entity_poly.entity_id
_entity_poly.type
_entity_poly.pdbx_seq_one_letter_code
_entity_poly.pdbx_strand_id
1 'polypeptide(L)'
;MQKLKTPRAAEPNKPGCLKYGATVFCSLGASIYLIIALTGYGLTDTSVRPLLFVLSGIMIAVIIIIWRPRSKKAAEHQILYEAPPSDEISEDLFPLKALEDDCAEPPVSYISNGRTTWRADGKELTDDDVAYLRQSSWEKARQYYENSPNPKFHRSSDERMAKSKFHTANAEYIDKLEQDIWLPNLYDFNSVDEAIAHAQKALISAQELAEYCSKTSIGQQYFEDMWLHAHNSQNPDFSFIDKIKERYKDLTLNYEERKHDFAVHQKRQAFLQIADDEVLKVIQDNPAILQKDLHKQFDPDLKPTIGTAVSHLVKADKITRIKHGNTYELYPK
;
A
#
# COMPACT_ATOMS: atom_id res chain seq x y z
N MET A 1 -38.80 -33.64 -11.53
CA MET A 1 -39.35 -32.69 -10.53
C MET A 1 -38.33 -32.51 -9.42
N GLN A 2 -37.55 -31.42 -9.46
CA GLN A 2 -36.65 -31.02 -8.38
C GLN A 2 -37.15 -29.69 -7.81
N LYS A 3 -37.34 -29.68 -6.49
CA LYS A 3 -37.92 -28.57 -5.72
C LYS A 3 -37.03 -27.33 -5.80
N LEU A 4 -37.60 -26.20 -6.22
CA LEU A 4 -37.00 -24.88 -6.06
C LEU A 4 -36.70 -24.63 -4.57
N LYS A 5 -35.44 -24.35 -4.25
CA LYS A 5 -35.02 -23.81 -2.95
C LYS A 5 -35.22 -22.30 -3.00
N THR A 6 -36.12 -21.79 -2.16
CA THR A 6 -36.33 -20.36 -1.93
C THR A 6 -35.04 -19.69 -1.45
N PRO A 7 -34.69 -18.49 -1.95
CA PRO A 7 -33.53 -17.74 -1.48
C PRO A 7 -33.78 -17.25 -0.04
N ARG A 8 -32.80 -17.52 0.82
CA ARG A 8 -32.77 -17.12 2.23
C ARG A 8 -32.60 -15.60 2.30
N ALA A 9 -33.45 -14.94 3.09
CA ALA A 9 -33.37 -13.50 3.35
C ALA A 9 -31.95 -13.11 3.80
N ALA A 10 -31.43 -12.02 3.22
CA ALA A 10 -30.11 -11.47 3.56
C ALA A 10 -30.09 -11.03 5.03
N GLU A 11 -29.19 -11.63 5.82
CA GLU A 11 -28.96 -11.19 7.19
C GLU A 11 -28.30 -9.79 7.18
N PRO A 12 -28.65 -8.89 8.13
CA PRO A 12 -28.04 -7.59 8.25
C PRO A 12 -26.53 -7.71 8.55
N ASN A 13 -25.76 -6.83 7.91
CA ASN A 13 -24.30 -6.76 7.89
C ASN A 13 -23.70 -6.84 9.31
N LYS A 14 -23.28 -8.04 9.74
CA LYS A 14 -22.68 -8.27 11.06
C LYS A 14 -21.30 -7.60 11.11
N PRO A 15 -21.00 -6.75 12.11
CA PRO A 15 -19.65 -6.20 12.29
C PRO A 15 -18.61 -7.33 12.36
N GLY A 16 -17.47 -7.14 11.72
CA GLY A 16 -16.41 -8.16 11.67
C GLY A 16 -15.98 -8.62 13.08
N CYS A 17 -15.64 -9.91 13.22
CA CYS A 17 -15.25 -10.58 14.47
C CYS A 17 -14.23 -9.78 15.30
N LEU A 18 -13.32 -9.06 14.63
CA LEU A 18 -12.31 -8.21 15.26
C LEU A 18 -12.89 -7.03 16.06
N LYS A 19 -13.98 -6.40 15.58
CA LYS A 19 -14.63 -5.27 16.28
C LYS A 19 -15.30 -5.74 17.57
N TYR A 20 -15.92 -6.92 17.53
CA TYR A 20 -16.53 -7.53 18.71
C TYR A 20 -15.46 -7.99 19.71
N GLY A 21 -14.39 -8.64 19.25
CA GLY A 21 -13.27 -9.04 20.09
C GLY A 21 -12.64 -7.85 20.84
N ALA A 22 -12.35 -6.76 20.12
CA ALA A 22 -11.78 -5.55 20.71
C ALA A 22 -12.75 -4.87 21.70
N THR A 23 -14.05 -4.85 21.40
CA THR A 23 -15.07 -4.26 22.29
C THR A 23 -15.22 -5.07 23.58
N VAL A 24 -15.25 -6.41 23.48
CA VAL A 24 -15.33 -7.30 24.65
C VAL A 24 -14.10 -7.14 25.53
N PHE A 25 -12.90 -7.16 24.96
CA PHE A 25 -11.66 -6.96 25.71
C PHE A 25 -11.61 -5.60 26.41
N CYS A 26 -11.98 -4.52 25.70
CA CYS A 26 -11.99 -3.18 26.28
C CYS A 26 -13.05 -3.01 27.38
N SER A 27 -14.22 -3.62 27.22
CA SER A 27 -15.29 -3.57 28.22
C SER A 27 -14.93 -4.33 29.50
N LEU A 28 -14.28 -5.49 29.39
CA LEU A 28 -13.77 -6.26 30.54
C LEU A 28 -12.65 -5.50 31.26
N GLY A 29 -11.67 -4.96 30.53
CA GLY A 29 -10.59 -4.16 31.10
C GLY A 29 -11.11 -2.91 31.83
N ALA A 30 -12.03 -2.16 31.20
CA ALA A 30 -12.65 -0.98 31.81
C ALA A 30 -13.41 -1.35 33.10
N SER A 31 -14.15 -2.45 33.10
CA SER A 31 -14.92 -2.94 34.26
C SER A 31 -14.01 -3.37 35.40
N ILE A 32 -12.92 -4.10 35.12
CA ILE A 32 -11.95 -4.55 36.12
C ILE A 32 -11.28 -3.34 36.78
N TYR A 33 -10.79 -2.37 36.00
CA TYR A 33 -10.15 -1.17 36.56
C TYR A 33 -11.13 -0.36 37.41
N LEU A 34 -12.39 -0.26 37.00
CA LEU A 34 -13.42 0.49 37.71
C LEU A 34 -13.84 -0.21 39.01
N ILE A 35 -13.95 -1.54 39.02
CA ILE A 35 -14.20 -2.33 40.24
C ILE A 35 -13.05 -2.20 41.22
N ILE A 36 -11.79 -2.30 40.76
CA ILE A 36 -10.61 -2.16 41.63
C ILE A 36 -10.55 -0.74 42.21
N ALA A 37 -10.83 0.28 41.40
CA ALA A 37 -10.85 1.67 41.84
C ALA A 37 -11.94 1.95 42.90
N LEU A 38 -13.13 1.34 42.77
CA LEU A 38 -14.25 1.55 43.68
C LEU A 38 -14.17 0.72 44.97
N THR A 39 -13.75 -0.54 44.86
CA THR A 39 -13.74 -1.48 46.00
C THR A 39 -12.43 -1.44 46.78
N GLY A 40 -11.35 -0.90 46.18
CA GLY A 40 -10.01 -0.93 46.77
C GLY A 40 -9.39 -2.33 46.86
N TYR A 41 -9.97 -3.32 46.17
CA TYR A 41 -9.56 -4.71 46.26
C TYR A 41 -8.10 -4.90 45.79
N GLY A 42 -7.24 -5.37 46.68
CA GLY A 42 -5.81 -5.63 46.40
C GLY A 42 -4.92 -4.39 46.33
N LEU A 43 -5.42 -3.19 46.67
CA LEU A 43 -4.62 -1.97 46.70
C LEU A 43 -4.04 -1.72 48.10
N THR A 44 -2.71 -1.72 48.20
CA THR A 44 -1.98 -1.33 49.41
C THR A 44 -1.83 0.18 49.56
N ASP A 45 -1.98 0.92 48.46
CA ASP A 45 -1.89 2.38 48.41
C ASP A 45 -3.14 2.98 47.74
N THR A 46 -3.72 4.00 48.37
CA THR A 46 -4.90 4.71 47.87
C THR A 46 -4.57 5.69 46.75
N SER A 47 -3.28 6.02 46.58
CA SER A 47 -2.76 6.96 45.58
C SER A 47 -2.94 6.52 44.13
N VAL A 48 -3.16 5.21 43.87
CA VAL A 48 -3.29 4.66 42.51
C VAL A 48 -4.73 4.67 41.97
N ARG A 49 -5.72 5.00 42.80
CA ARG A 49 -7.13 5.06 42.36
C ARG A 49 -7.37 6.04 41.20
N PRO A 50 -6.79 7.26 41.17
CA PRO A 50 -6.93 8.18 40.05
C PRO A 50 -6.39 7.60 38.73
N LEU A 51 -5.28 6.86 38.78
CA LEU A 51 -4.69 6.19 37.63
C LEU A 51 -5.64 5.14 37.03
N LEU A 52 -6.31 4.36 37.89
CA LEU A 52 -7.27 3.33 37.45
C LEU A 52 -8.52 3.93 36.79
N PHE A 53 -8.99 5.08 37.25
CA PHE A 53 -10.07 5.81 36.57
C PHE A 53 -9.63 6.32 35.20
N VAL A 54 -8.39 6.81 35.07
CA VAL A 54 -7.83 7.24 33.77
C VAL A 54 -7.72 6.05 32.80
N LEU A 55 -7.21 4.90 33.25
CA LEU A 55 -7.10 3.70 32.42
C LEU A 55 -8.47 3.17 31.98
N SER A 56 -9.47 3.17 32.88
CA SER A 56 -10.85 2.82 32.52
C SER A 56 -11.43 3.79 31.47
N GLY A 57 -11.20 5.10 31.63
CA GLY A 57 -11.61 6.12 30.67
C GLY A 57 -10.97 5.95 29.28
N ILE A 58 -9.69 5.59 29.21
CA ILE A 58 -8.99 5.31 27.94
C ILE A 58 -9.64 4.11 27.22
N MET A 59 -9.94 3.03 27.95
CA MET A 59 -10.57 1.83 27.36
C MET A 59 -11.97 2.13 26.80
N ILE A 60 -12.73 3.01 27.46
CA ILE A 60 -14.04 3.48 26.97
C ILE A 60 -13.87 4.36 25.72
N ALA A 61 -12.87 5.26 25.70
CA ALA A 61 -12.59 6.10 24.54
C ALA A 61 -12.22 5.28 23.28
N VAL A 62 -11.49 4.18 23.44
CA VAL A 62 -11.18 3.24 22.34
C VAL A 62 -12.46 2.62 21.78
N ILE A 63 -13.39 2.19 22.64
CA ILE A 63 -14.71 1.68 22.20
C ILE A 63 -15.45 2.75 21.38
N ILE A 64 -15.47 4.00 21.86
CA ILE A 64 -16.12 5.11 21.14
C ILE A 64 -15.47 5.34 19.77
N ILE A 65 -14.14 5.26 19.65
CA ILE A 65 -13.44 5.43 18.36
C ILE A 65 -13.74 4.27 17.40
N ILE A 66 -13.79 3.02 17.87
CA ILE A 66 -14.10 1.84 17.04
C ILE A 66 -15.53 1.93 16.47
N TRP A 67 -16.44 2.50 17.24
CA TRP A 67 -17.86 2.63 16.88
C TRP A 67 -18.22 4.00 16.30
N ARG A 68 -17.28 4.94 16.21
CA ARG A 68 -17.53 6.27 15.64
C ARG A 68 -17.79 6.13 14.14
N PRO A 69 -18.96 6.56 13.63
CA PRO A 69 -19.20 6.59 12.20
C PRO A 69 -18.22 7.56 11.52
N ARG A 70 -17.49 7.08 10.51
CA ARG A 70 -16.58 7.90 9.70
C ARG A 70 -17.40 8.88 8.87
N SER A 71 -17.62 10.07 9.40
CA SER A 71 -18.21 11.19 8.67
C SER A 71 -17.28 11.64 7.54
N LYS A 72 -17.81 11.73 6.32
CA LYS A 72 -17.17 12.32 5.14
C LYS A 72 -16.73 13.76 5.45
N LYS A 73 -15.43 14.05 5.37
CA LYS A 73 -14.87 15.40 5.18
C LYS A 73 -13.66 15.28 4.27
N ALA A 74 -13.92 15.37 2.97
CA ALA A 74 -12.93 15.65 1.93
C ALA A 74 -13.69 16.07 0.66
N ALA A 75 -14.35 17.22 0.72
CA ALA A 75 -14.92 17.91 -0.41
C ALA A 75 -14.82 19.41 -0.12
N GLU A 76 -13.60 19.93 -0.22
CA GLU A 76 -13.29 21.37 -0.28
C GLU A 76 -11.80 21.49 -0.61
N HIS A 77 -11.48 21.38 -1.90
CA HIS A 77 -10.35 22.04 -2.55
C HIS A 77 -10.55 21.83 -4.05
N GLN A 78 -11.29 22.76 -4.65
CA GLN A 78 -11.48 22.85 -6.08
C GLN A 78 -10.46 23.83 -6.66
N ILE A 79 -9.96 23.47 -7.86
CA ILE A 79 -9.43 24.32 -8.94
C ILE A 79 -8.02 24.92 -8.73
N LEU A 80 -7.06 24.38 -9.49
CA LEU A 80 -6.38 25.08 -10.59
C LEU A 80 -5.40 24.07 -11.22
N TYR A 81 -5.53 23.72 -12.50
CA TYR A 81 -4.41 23.71 -13.45
C TYR A 81 -4.92 23.43 -14.86
N GLU A 82 -4.56 24.37 -15.72
CA GLU A 82 -4.87 24.49 -17.14
C GLU A 82 -4.20 23.38 -17.96
N ALA A 83 -4.87 23.00 -19.05
CA ALA A 83 -4.33 22.14 -20.10
C ALA A 83 -3.26 22.88 -20.94
N PRO A 84 -2.28 22.14 -21.50
CA PRO A 84 -1.65 22.51 -22.76
C PRO A 84 -1.82 21.39 -23.83
N PRO A 85 -1.48 21.67 -25.10
CA PRO A 85 -2.31 21.31 -26.24
C PRO A 85 -1.97 19.98 -26.92
N SER A 86 -2.94 19.58 -27.75
CA SER A 86 -2.99 18.58 -28.82
C SER A 86 -1.66 18.05 -29.37
N ASP A 87 -1.56 16.72 -29.53
CA ASP A 87 -1.62 16.05 -30.84
C ASP A 87 -1.29 14.55 -30.69
N GLU A 88 -2.29 13.71 -30.95
CA GLU A 88 -2.23 12.42 -31.68
C GLU A 88 -3.47 11.59 -31.30
N ILE A 89 -4.48 11.74 -32.14
CA ILE A 89 -5.67 10.91 -32.18
C ILE A 89 -5.24 9.58 -32.81
N SER A 90 -5.24 8.49 -32.02
CA SER A 90 -5.48 7.16 -32.56
C SER A 90 -6.88 6.72 -32.11
N GLU A 91 -7.85 6.99 -32.97
CA GLU A 91 -9.14 6.31 -32.93
C GLU A 91 -8.91 4.84 -33.29
N ASP A 92 -9.07 3.94 -32.33
CA ASP A 92 -9.51 2.57 -32.59
C ASP A 92 -10.66 2.26 -31.64
N LEU A 93 -11.79 2.89 -31.95
CA LEU A 93 -13.09 2.66 -31.34
C LEU A 93 -13.67 1.37 -31.97
N PHE A 94 -13.53 0.23 -31.31
CA PHE A 94 -14.25 -0.98 -31.71
C PHE A 94 -15.76 -0.82 -31.38
N PRO A 95 -16.68 -0.85 -32.36
CA PRO A 95 -18.11 -0.73 -32.09
C PRO A 95 -18.63 -2.07 -31.57
N LEU A 96 -19.04 -2.11 -30.30
CA LEU A 96 -19.92 -3.16 -29.80
C LEU A 96 -21.28 -2.98 -30.48
N LYS A 97 -21.60 -3.93 -31.37
CA LYS A 97 -22.88 -4.00 -32.08
C LYS A 97 -24.01 -4.11 -31.06
N ALA A 98 -24.76 -3.01 -30.92
CA ALA A 98 -25.94 -2.92 -30.08
C ALA A 98 -27.02 -3.87 -30.60
N LEU A 99 -27.50 -4.74 -29.70
CA LEU A 99 -28.81 -5.36 -29.82
C LEU A 99 -29.83 -4.25 -29.49
N GLU A 100 -30.63 -3.90 -30.48
CA GLU A 100 -31.74 -2.95 -30.34
C GLU A 100 -32.78 -3.53 -29.37
N ASP A 101 -32.91 -2.90 -28.20
CA ASP A 101 -34.08 -3.00 -27.33
C ASP A 101 -34.52 -1.57 -26.98
N ASP A 102 -35.65 -1.17 -27.57
CA ASP A 102 -36.27 0.15 -27.44
C ASP A 102 -36.80 0.32 -26.01
N CYS A 103 -36.23 1.29 -25.26
CA CYS A 103 -36.62 1.87 -23.96
C CYS A 103 -35.55 1.79 -22.85
N ALA A 104 -34.27 1.99 -23.15
CA ALA A 104 -33.24 2.13 -22.12
C ALA A 104 -32.85 3.60 -21.90
N GLU A 105 -32.98 4.07 -20.65
CA GLU A 105 -32.29 5.30 -20.20
C GLU A 105 -30.81 5.25 -20.61
N PRO A 106 -30.17 6.40 -20.92
CA PRO A 106 -28.77 6.41 -21.34
C PRO A 106 -27.90 5.68 -20.31
N PRO A 107 -26.93 4.85 -20.74
CA PRO A 107 -26.15 4.02 -19.84
C PRO A 107 -25.42 4.88 -18.79
N VAL A 108 -25.62 4.57 -17.50
CA VAL A 108 -24.97 5.25 -16.39
C VAL A 108 -23.44 5.08 -16.51
N SER A 109 -22.73 6.21 -16.57
CA SER A 109 -21.26 6.23 -16.63
C SER A 109 -20.65 6.40 -15.24
N TYR A 110 -19.45 5.86 -15.03
CA TYR A 110 -18.76 5.83 -13.74
C TYR A 110 -17.33 6.35 -13.85
N ILE A 111 -16.89 7.10 -12.84
CA ILE A 111 -15.54 7.66 -12.72
C ILE A 111 -14.87 7.03 -11.49
N SER A 112 -13.64 6.54 -11.63
CA SER A 112 -12.85 5.95 -10.54
C SER A 112 -11.49 6.59 -10.43
N ASN A 113 -11.03 6.84 -9.20
CA ASN A 113 -9.66 7.26 -8.89
C ASN A 113 -8.80 6.12 -8.33
N GLY A 114 -9.24 4.87 -8.50
CA GLY A 114 -8.58 3.67 -7.96
C GLY A 114 -8.88 3.36 -6.49
N ARG A 115 -9.47 4.30 -5.73
CA ARG A 115 -9.93 4.07 -4.34
C ARG A 115 -11.43 4.15 -4.19
N THR A 116 -12.06 5.06 -4.91
CA THR A 116 -13.50 5.26 -4.87
C THR A 116 -14.06 5.45 -6.26
N THR A 117 -15.27 4.92 -6.48
CA THR A 117 -16.02 5.03 -7.73
C THR A 117 -17.26 5.87 -7.48
N TRP A 118 -17.60 6.73 -8.42
CA TRP A 118 -18.75 7.62 -8.39
C TRP A 118 -19.48 7.56 -9.72
N ARG A 119 -20.76 7.92 -9.74
CA ARG A 119 -21.46 8.17 -11.00
C ARG A 119 -20.92 9.45 -11.64
N ALA A 120 -20.77 9.43 -12.97
CA ALA A 120 -20.30 10.58 -13.73
C ALA A 120 -21.28 11.77 -13.69
N ASP A 121 -22.57 11.48 -13.46
CA ASP A 121 -23.64 12.47 -13.32
C ASP A 121 -23.70 13.14 -11.93
N GLY A 122 -22.78 12.78 -11.01
CA GLY A 122 -22.72 13.34 -9.66
C GLY A 122 -23.80 12.84 -8.69
N LYS A 123 -24.70 11.94 -9.13
CA LYS A 123 -25.69 11.32 -8.24
C LYS A 123 -25.04 10.29 -7.32
N GLU A 124 -25.69 10.01 -6.19
CA GLU A 124 -25.27 8.92 -5.31
C GLU A 124 -25.44 7.55 -5.99
N LEU A 125 -24.57 6.60 -5.64
CA LEU A 125 -24.69 5.23 -6.11
C LEU A 125 -25.92 4.57 -5.50
N THR A 126 -26.73 3.97 -6.34
CA THR A 126 -27.85 3.10 -5.95
C THR A 126 -27.38 1.67 -5.72
N ASP A 127 -28.23 0.82 -5.14
CA ASP A 127 -27.94 -0.60 -4.96
C ASP A 127 -27.76 -1.32 -6.32
N ASP A 128 -28.49 -0.88 -7.35
CA ASP A 128 -28.36 -1.40 -8.72
C ASP A 128 -27.01 -1.02 -9.35
N ASP A 129 -26.55 0.22 -9.13
CA ASP A 129 -25.21 0.66 -9.56
C ASP A 129 -24.12 -0.20 -8.88
N VAL A 130 -24.27 -0.49 -7.58
CA VAL A 130 -23.33 -1.33 -6.84
C VAL A 130 -23.35 -2.78 -7.35
N ALA A 131 -24.52 -3.33 -7.66
CA ALA A 131 -24.65 -4.67 -8.23
C ALA A 131 -23.99 -4.74 -9.61
N TYR A 132 -24.22 -3.74 -10.47
CA TYR A 132 -23.59 -3.60 -11.78
C TYR A 132 -22.06 -3.50 -11.67
N LEU A 133 -21.54 -2.61 -10.82
CA LEU A 133 -20.09 -2.44 -10.64
C LEU A 133 -19.41 -3.71 -10.14
N ARG A 134 -20.09 -4.47 -9.26
CA ARG A 134 -19.61 -5.78 -8.78
C ARG A 134 -19.53 -6.79 -9.93
N GLN A 135 -20.58 -6.90 -10.73
CA GLN A 135 -20.62 -7.80 -11.88
C GLN A 135 -19.56 -7.41 -12.93
N SER A 136 -19.46 -6.12 -13.24
CA SER A 136 -18.45 -5.59 -14.18
C SER A 136 -17.02 -5.86 -13.69
N SER A 137 -16.75 -5.67 -12.40
CA SER A 137 -15.42 -5.95 -11.81
C SER A 137 -15.09 -7.43 -11.83
N TRP A 138 -16.07 -8.29 -11.56
CA TRP A 138 -15.91 -9.75 -11.64
C TRP A 138 -15.63 -10.19 -13.08
N GLU A 139 -16.37 -9.66 -14.06
CA GLU A 139 -16.17 -9.97 -15.47
C GLU A 139 -14.79 -9.54 -15.97
N LYS A 140 -14.34 -8.33 -15.59
CA LYS A 140 -12.98 -7.85 -15.91
C LYS A 140 -11.91 -8.76 -15.30
N ALA A 141 -12.08 -9.18 -14.05
CA ALA A 141 -11.14 -10.09 -13.40
C ALA A 141 -11.14 -11.47 -14.09
N ARG A 142 -12.31 -11.99 -14.44
CA ARG A 142 -12.45 -13.24 -15.19
C ARG A 142 -11.73 -13.15 -16.53
N GLN A 143 -12.01 -12.13 -17.33
CA GLN A 143 -11.36 -11.90 -18.63
C GLN A 143 -9.85 -11.75 -18.48
N TYR A 144 -9.37 -11.06 -17.44
CA TYR A 144 -7.94 -10.97 -17.15
C TYR A 144 -7.32 -12.35 -16.90
N TYR A 145 -7.93 -13.18 -16.06
CA TYR A 145 -7.39 -14.50 -15.74
C TYR A 145 -7.48 -15.48 -16.92
N GLU A 146 -8.60 -15.50 -17.64
CA GLU A 146 -8.80 -16.35 -18.82
C GLU A 146 -7.82 -16.02 -19.95
N ASN A 147 -7.49 -14.74 -20.13
CA ASN A 147 -6.57 -14.29 -21.18
C ASN A 147 -5.13 -14.09 -20.68
N SER A 148 -4.84 -14.41 -19.42
CA SER A 148 -3.49 -14.21 -18.87
C SER A 148 -2.50 -15.18 -19.51
N PRO A 149 -1.28 -14.75 -19.86
CA PRO A 149 -0.22 -15.67 -20.28
C PRO A 149 0.30 -16.54 -19.13
N ASN A 150 0.00 -16.20 -17.88
CA ASN A 150 0.57 -16.84 -16.71
C ASN A 150 -0.08 -18.22 -16.46
N PRO A 151 0.70 -19.32 -16.49
CA PRO A 151 0.18 -20.68 -16.38
C PRO A 151 -0.50 -20.96 -15.03
N LYS A 152 -0.18 -20.20 -13.98
CA LYS A 152 -0.79 -20.32 -12.65
C LYS A 152 -2.32 -20.14 -12.68
N PHE A 153 -2.84 -19.31 -13.59
CA PHE A 153 -4.28 -19.06 -13.69
C PHE A 153 -5.04 -20.15 -14.46
N HIS A 154 -4.32 -21.00 -15.18
CA HIS A 154 -4.90 -22.09 -15.99
C HIS A 154 -4.82 -23.46 -15.32
N ARG A 155 -4.33 -23.51 -14.07
CA ARG A 155 -4.28 -24.76 -13.29
C ARG A 155 -5.70 -25.22 -12.92
N SER A 156 -5.95 -26.51 -13.07
CA SER A 156 -7.20 -27.14 -12.64
C SER A 156 -7.40 -27.02 -11.12
N SER A 157 -8.63 -27.27 -10.66
CA SER A 157 -8.92 -27.30 -9.22
C SER A 157 -8.11 -28.36 -8.47
N ASP A 158 -7.92 -29.53 -9.08
CA ASP A 158 -7.19 -30.64 -8.47
C ASP A 158 -5.70 -30.35 -8.34
N GLU A 159 -5.09 -29.75 -9.36
CA GLU A 159 -3.69 -29.28 -9.30
C GLU A 159 -3.49 -28.22 -8.22
N ARG A 160 -4.41 -27.24 -8.11
CA ARG A 160 -4.33 -26.21 -7.06
C ARG A 160 -4.42 -26.83 -5.66
N MET A 161 -5.31 -27.81 -5.46
CA MET A 161 -5.43 -28.52 -4.19
C MET A 161 -4.20 -29.39 -3.90
N ALA A 162 -3.67 -30.11 -4.90
CA ALA A 162 -2.47 -30.93 -4.74
C ALA A 162 -1.25 -30.07 -4.37
N LYS A 163 -1.10 -28.92 -5.02
CA LYS A 163 -0.06 -27.93 -4.70
C LYS A 163 -0.16 -27.41 -3.27
N SER A 164 -1.38 -27.06 -2.84
CA SER A 164 -1.61 -26.62 -1.45
C SER A 164 -1.24 -27.72 -0.44
N LYS A 165 -1.62 -28.98 -0.71
CA LYS A 165 -1.25 -30.13 0.13
C LYS A 165 0.26 -30.36 0.16
N PHE A 166 0.93 -30.23 -0.98
CA PHE A 166 2.38 -30.34 -1.08
C PHE A 166 3.07 -29.29 -0.20
N HIS A 167 2.68 -28.02 -0.30
CA HIS A 167 3.23 -26.96 0.56
C HIS A 167 2.98 -27.25 2.04
N THR A 168 1.73 -27.53 2.43
CA THR A 168 1.39 -27.80 3.83
C THR A 168 2.16 -28.99 4.42
N ALA A 169 2.36 -30.05 3.66
CA ALA A 169 3.11 -31.23 4.11
C ALA A 169 4.62 -30.95 4.30
N ASN A 170 5.15 -29.93 3.64
CA ASN A 170 6.59 -29.62 3.61
C ASN A 170 6.91 -28.19 4.12
N ALA A 171 5.95 -27.54 4.77
CA ALA A 171 5.99 -26.10 5.10
C ALA A 171 7.20 -25.73 5.96
N GLU A 172 7.56 -26.56 6.95
CA GLU A 172 8.71 -26.30 7.83
C GLU A 172 10.02 -26.09 7.05
N TYR A 173 10.24 -26.88 6.00
CA TYR A 173 11.43 -26.77 5.17
C TYR A 173 11.28 -25.67 4.10
N ILE A 174 10.13 -25.63 3.42
CA ILE A 174 9.89 -24.68 2.33
C ILE A 174 9.88 -23.24 2.87
N ASP A 175 9.11 -22.96 3.93
CA ASP A 175 8.93 -21.60 4.45
C ASP A 175 10.26 -20.96 4.87
N LYS A 176 11.20 -21.77 5.38
CA LYS A 176 12.55 -21.31 5.71
C LYS A 176 13.30 -20.82 4.47
N LEU A 177 13.24 -21.57 3.37
CA LEU A 177 13.87 -21.18 2.11
C LEU A 177 13.16 -19.98 1.49
N GLU A 178 11.84 -19.95 1.52
CA GLU A 178 11.05 -18.82 1.00
C GLU A 178 11.32 -17.51 1.73
N GLN A 179 11.51 -17.57 3.05
CA GLN A 179 11.92 -16.41 3.84
C GLN A 179 13.28 -15.85 3.40
N ASP A 180 14.23 -16.73 3.05
CA ASP A 180 15.55 -16.35 2.58
C ASP A 180 15.57 -15.85 1.12
N ILE A 181 14.59 -16.26 0.31
CA ILE A 181 14.42 -15.80 -1.08
C ILE A 181 13.81 -14.39 -1.17
N TRP A 182 13.06 -13.97 -0.14
CA TRP A 182 12.39 -12.68 -0.12
C TRP A 182 13.31 -11.51 -0.53
N LEU A 183 12.78 -10.52 -1.24
CA LEU A 183 13.57 -9.43 -1.81
C LEU A 183 13.14 -8.07 -1.22
N PRO A 184 13.80 -7.57 -0.15
CA PRO A 184 13.53 -6.25 0.44
C PRO A 184 13.78 -5.08 -0.53
N ASN A 185 13.41 -3.87 -0.14
CA ASN A 185 13.85 -2.69 -0.90
C ASN A 185 15.37 -2.55 -0.77
N LEU A 186 16.01 -2.08 -1.84
CA LEU A 186 17.47 -2.03 -1.89
C LEU A 186 18.06 -1.18 -0.76
N TYR A 187 17.38 -0.08 -0.40
CA TYR A 187 17.86 0.84 0.64
C TYR A 187 17.36 0.50 2.05
N ASP A 188 16.78 -0.69 2.26
CA ASP A 188 16.52 -1.24 3.59
C ASP A 188 17.82 -1.80 4.22
N PHE A 189 18.87 -2.00 3.41
CA PHE A 189 20.21 -2.45 3.85
C PHE A 189 21.11 -1.26 4.22
N ASN A 190 22.08 -1.49 5.11
CA ASN A 190 23.03 -0.45 5.51
C ASN A 190 24.21 -0.31 4.54
N SER A 191 24.40 -1.24 3.62
CA SER A 191 25.48 -1.17 2.65
C SER A 191 25.19 -2.00 1.40
N VAL A 192 25.95 -1.72 0.34
CA VAL A 192 25.96 -2.54 -0.87
C VAL A 192 26.42 -3.97 -0.56
N ASP A 193 27.41 -4.13 0.33
CA ASP A 193 27.93 -5.46 0.68
C ASP A 193 26.87 -6.32 1.37
N GLU A 194 26.07 -5.73 2.27
CA GLU A 194 24.92 -6.42 2.88
C GLU A 194 23.87 -6.80 1.83
N ALA A 195 23.56 -5.90 0.90
CA ALA A 195 22.61 -6.16 -0.17
C ALA A 195 23.09 -7.26 -1.13
N ILE A 196 24.39 -7.30 -1.46
CA ILE A 196 25.02 -8.37 -2.24
C ILE A 196 24.94 -9.69 -1.51
N ALA A 197 25.32 -9.72 -0.23
CA ALA A 197 25.29 -10.93 0.59
C ALA A 197 23.86 -11.49 0.70
N HIS A 198 22.86 -10.61 0.87
CA HIS A 198 21.46 -11.00 0.88
C HIS A 198 21.02 -11.57 -0.47
N ALA A 199 21.33 -10.90 -1.59
CA ALA A 199 20.96 -11.37 -2.91
C ALA A 199 21.62 -12.73 -3.23
N GLN A 200 22.87 -12.92 -2.82
CA GLN A 200 23.58 -14.19 -2.95
C GLN A 200 22.89 -15.29 -2.13
N LYS A 201 22.54 -15.03 -0.87
CA LYS A 201 21.80 -15.97 -0.01
C LYS A 201 20.47 -16.36 -0.66
N ALA A 202 19.71 -15.37 -1.15
CA ALA A 202 18.43 -15.60 -1.81
C ALA A 202 18.56 -16.49 -3.06
N LEU A 203 19.61 -16.31 -3.86
CA LEU A 203 19.88 -17.18 -5.02
C LEU A 203 20.23 -18.61 -4.62
N ILE A 204 21.02 -18.80 -3.55
CA ILE A 204 21.33 -20.13 -3.01
C ILE A 204 20.05 -20.82 -2.53
N SER A 205 19.25 -20.13 -1.71
CA SER A 205 17.98 -20.68 -1.20
C SER A 205 16.97 -20.96 -2.33
N ALA A 206 16.94 -20.14 -3.37
CA ALA A 206 16.12 -20.39 -4.56
C ALA A 206 16.56 -21.65 -5.30
N GLN A 207 17.86 -21.88 -5.43
CA GLN A 207 18.41 -23.09 -6.05
C GLN A 207 18.09 -24.33 -5.20
N GLU A 208 18.29 -24.27 -3.89
CA GLU A 208 17.95 -25.35 -2.96
C GLU A 208 16.44 -25.69 -3.01
N LEU A 209 15.59 -24.66 -3.05
CA LEU A 209 14.15 -24.84 -3.15
C LEU A 209 13.77 -25.48 -4.50
N ALA A 210 14.36 -25.01 -5.61
CA ALA A 210 14.14 -25.58 -6.93
C ALA A 210 14.49 -27.08 -6.98
N GLU A 211 15.67 -27.44 -6.45
CA GLU A 211 16.13 -28.82 -6.37
C GLU A 211 15.20 -29.68 -5.51
N TYR A 212 14.79 -29.18 -4.34
CA TYR A 212 13.85 -29.88 -3.48
C TYR A 212 12.51 -30.12 -4.16
N CYS A 213 11.94 -29.08 -4.77
CA CYS A 213 10.66 -29.11 -5.46
C CYS A 213 10.69 -30.04 -6.69
N SER A 214 11.80 -30.10 -7.42
CA SER A 214 11.95 -30.92 -8.64
C SER A 214 11.77 -32.43 -8.42
N LYS A 215 11.82 -32.90 -7.17
CA LYS A 215 11.67 -34.33 -6.82
C LYS A 215 10.27 -34.88 -7.14
N THR A 216 9.28 -34.01 -7.32
CA THR A 216 7.91 -34.41 -7.67
C THR A 216 7.33 -33.43 -8.69
N SER A 217 6.40 -33.89 -9.53
CA SER A 217 5.73 -33.02 -10.50
C SER A 217 4.96 -31.87 -9.84
N ILE A 218 4.26 -32.16 -8.74
CA ILE A 218 3.52 -31.14 -7.97
C ILE A 218 4.46 -30.15 -7.30
N GLY A 219 5.61 -30.60 -6.79
CA GLY A 219 6.63 -29.73 -6.23
C GLY A 219 7.25 -28.82 -7.28
N GLN A 220 7.58 -29.35 -8.46
CA GLN A 220 8.07 -28.55 -9.57
C GLN A 220 7.04 -27.47 -9.97
N GLN A 221 5.78 -27.87 -10.12
CA GLN A 221 4.68 -26.95 -10.39
C GLN A 221 4.49 -25.90 -9.29
N TYR A 222 4.71 -26.27 -8.02
CA TYR A 222 4.73 -25.33 -6.91
C TYR A 222 5.80 -24.25 -7.12
N PHE A 223 7.04 -24.66 -7.39
CA PHE A 223 8.14 -23.74 -7.58
C PHE A 223 7.91 -22.81 -8.77
N GLU A 224 7.48 -23.36 -9.91
CA GLU A 224 7.17 -22.60 -11.12
C GLU A 224 6.10 -21.53 -10.85
N ASP A 225 4.95 -21.90 -10.28
CA ASP A 225 3.83 -20.99 -10.06
C ASP A 225 4.07 -19.93 -8.95
N MET A 226 5.04 -20.17 -8.06
CA MET A 226 5.36 -19.25 -6.96
C MET A 226 6.51 -18.31 -7.31
N TRP A 227 7.53 -18.80 -8.03
CA TRP A 227 8.80 -18.11 -8.18
C TRP A 227 9.18 -17.78 -9.62
N LEU A 228 8.70 -18.54 -10.61
CA LEU A 228 9.02 -18.32 -12.03
C LEU A 228 7.87 -17.66 -12.80
N HIS A 229 6.63 -17.86 -12.36
CA HIS A 229 5.42 -17.29 -12.93
C HIS A 229 4.66 -16.42 -11.91
N ALA A 230 5.36 -15.48 -11.29
CA ALA A 230 4.74 -14.46 -10.45
C ALA A 230 3.99 -13.43 -11.32
N HIS A 231 3.11 -12.64 -10.72
CA HIS A 231 2.36 -11.60 -11.42
C HIS A 231 2.10 -10.41 -10.50
N ASN A 232 1.88 -9.24 -11.11
CA ASN A 232 1.33 -8.06 -10.45
C ASN A 232 0.48 -7.26 -11.45
N SER A 233 -0.03 -6.09 -11.03
CA SER A 233 -0.88 -5.26 -11.88
C SER A 233 -0.20 -4.70 -13.12
N GLN A 234 1.13 -4.66 -13.16
CA GLN A 234 1.92 -4.10 -14.27
C GLN A 234 2.51 -5.18 -15.18
N ASN A 235 2.85 -6.34 -14.63
CA ASN A 235 3.44 -7.44 -15.35
C ASN A 235 2.64 -8.74 -15.09
N PRO A 236 1.95 -9.26 -16.13
CA PRO A 236 1.10 -10.44 -15.98
C PRO A 236 1.87 -11.73 -15.73
N ASP A 237 3.15 -11.82 -16.11
CA ASP A 237 3.98 -13.01 -15.91
C ASP A 237 5.47 -12.66 -15.81
N PHE A 238 6.09 -12.93 -14.66
CA PHE A 238 7.51 -12.70 -14.46
C PHE A 238 8.16 -13.69 -13.48
N SER A 239 9.45 -13.91 -13.70
CA SER A 239 10.31 -14.67 -12.78
C SER A 239 10.81 -13.77 -11.66
N PHE A 240 10.42 -14.10 -10.42
CA PHE A 240 10.94 -13.42 -9.23
C PHE A 240 12.42 -13.72 -9.05
N ILE A 241 12.86 -14.94 -9.38
CA ILE A 241 14.25 -15.34 -9.28
C ILE A 241 15.14 -14.56 -10.25
N ASP A 242 14.66 -14.27 -11.46
CA ASP A 242 15.43 -13.46 -12.41
C ASP A 242 15.58 -12.01 -11.93
N LYS A 243 14.59 -11.44 -11.23
CA LYS A 243 14.77 -10.14 -10.56
C LYS A 243 15.88 -10.15 -9.52
N ILE A 244 16.02 -11.24 -8.77
CA ILE A 244 17.11 -11.41 -7.79
C ILE A 244 18.46 -11.49 -8.54
N LYS A 245 18.54 -12.27 -9.63
CA LYS A 245 19.74 -12.37 -10.46
C LYS A 245 20.14 -11.02 -11.06
N GLU A 246 19.18 -10.27 -11.60
CA GLU A 246 19.38 -8.94 -12.15
C GLU A 246 19.91 -7.98 -11.09
N ARG A 247 19.30 -7.97 -9.89
CA ARG A 247 19.81 -7.18 -8.76
C ARG A 247 21.23 -7.58 -8.37
N TYR A 248 21.50 -8.87 -8.20
CA TYR A 248 22.84 -9.35 -7.84
C TYR A 248 23.88 -8.93 -8.89
N LYS A 249 23.54 -9.07 -10.18
CA LYS A 249 24.40 -8.64 -11.29
C LYS A 249 24.64 -7.13 -11.26
N ASP A 250 23.61 -6.33 -11.07
CA ASP A 250 23.73 -4.87 -11.00
C ASP A 250 24.62 -4.43 -9.82
N LEU A 251 24.39 -4.99 -8.62
CA LEU A 251 25.18 -4.65 -7.44
C LEU A 251 26.66 -5.06 -7.55
N THR A 252 26.94 -6.16 -8.26
CA THR A 252 28.31 -6.67 -8.40
C THR A 252 29.07 -6.00 -9.56
N LEU A 253 28.42 -5.76 -10.71
CA LEU A 253 29.06 -5.13 -11.86
C LEU A 253 29.18 -3.61 -11.72
N ASN A 254 28.23 -2.96 -11.04
CA ASN A 254 28.19 -1.50 -10.83
C ASN A 254 28.55 -1.14 -9.38
N TYR A 255 29.43 -1.92 -8.74
CA TYR A 255 29.69 -1.85 -7.30
C TYR A 255 29.99 -0.43 -6.78
N GLU A 256 30.94 0.28 -7.40
CA GLU A 256 31.35 1.61 -6.93
C GLU A 256 30.24 2.66 -7.09
N GLU A 257 29.48 2.60 -8.19
CA GLU A 257 28.32 3.48 -8.41
C GLU A 257 27.24 3.21 -7.35
N ARG A 258 26.92 1.94 -7.11
CA ARG A 258 25.95 1.56 -6.08
C ARG A 258 26.42 1.94 -4.69
N LYS A 259 27.71 1.84 -4.40
CA LYS A 259 28.28 2.22 -3.11
C LYS A 259 28.11 3.72 -2.87
N HIS A 260 28.32 4.52 -3.92
CA HIS A 260 28.03 5.95 -3.88
C HIS A 260 26.53 6.22 -3.67
N ASP A 261 25.64 5.54 -4.40
CA ASP A 261 24.19 5.70 -4.24
C ASP A 261 23.72 5.41 -2.80
N PHE A 262 24.26 4.36 -2.18
CA PHE A 262 23.97 4.04 -0.77
C PHE A 262 24.42 5.15 0.18
N ALA A 263 25.63 5.68 -0.01
CA ALA A 263 26.13 6.79 0.80
C ALA A 263 25.27 8.05 0.64
N VAL A 264 24.88 8.38 -0.59
CA VAL A 264 23.97 9.50 -0.89
C VAL A 264 22.60 9.28 -0.25
N HIS A 265 22.05 8.07 -0.32
CA HIS A 265 20.79 7.75 0.33
C HIS A 265 20.87 7.92 1.85
N GLN A 266 21.90 7.39 2.50
CA GLN A 266 22.10 7.54 3.95
C GLN A 266 22.23 9.01 4.37
N LYS A 267 23.02 9.77 3.63
CA LYS A 267 23.17 11.22 3.83
C LYS A 267 21.84 11.96 3.74
N ARG A 268 21.00 11.60 2.75
CA ARG A 268 19.64 12.16 2.60
C ARG A 268 18.73 11.78 3.77
N GLN A 269 18.77 10.53 4.24
CA GLN A 269 17.97 10.06 5.38
C GLN A 269 18.38 10.75 6.69
N ALA A 270 19.67 10.93 6.92
CA ALA A 270 20.18 11.68 8.06
C ALA A 270 19.73 13.15 8.01
N PHE A 271 19.84 13.79 6.84
CA PHE A 271 19.42 15.18 6.67
C PHE A 271 17.90 15.36 6.81
N LEU A 272 17.08 14.41 6.36
CA LEU A 272 15.62 14.48 6.49
C LEU A 272 15.12 14.76 7.92
N GLN A 273 15.86 14.32 8.94
CA GLN A 273 15.50 14.53 10.35
C GLN A 273 15.67 15.98 10.82
N ILE A 274 16.56 16.74 10.17
CA ILE A 274 16.91 18.12 10.53
C ILE A 274 16.62 19.12 9.40
N ALA A 275 16.07 18.63 8.28
CA ALA A 275 15.96 19.40 7.04
C ALA A 275 15.10 20.66 7.21
N ASP A 276 13.99 20.56 7.95
CA ASP A 276 13.08 21.68 8.16
C ASP A 276 13.77 22.81 8.94
N ASP A 277 14.51 22.49 10.00
CA ASP A 277 15.20 23.46 10.84
C ASP A 277 16.37 24.13 10.09
N GLU A 278 17.19 23.34 9.41
CA GLU A 278 18.32 23.85 8.64
C GLU A 278 17.87 24.71 7.44
N VAL A 279 16.81 24.29 6.73
CA VAL A 279 16.24 25.08 5.63
C VAL A 279 15.60 26.37 6.15
N LEU A 280 14.87 26.31 7.28
CA LEU A 280 14.29 27.49 7.89
C LEU A 280 15.36 28.51 8.29
N LYS A 281 16.45 28.03 8.90
CA LYS A 281 17.59 28.89 9.29
C LYS A 281 18.20 29.61 8.10
N VAL A 282 18.46 28.91 6.99
CA VAL A 282 18.99 29.55 5.77
C VAL A 282 18.04 30.62 5.23
N ILE A 283 16.73 30.39 5.28
CA ILE A 283 15.72 31.37 4.84
C ILE A 283 15.66 32.58 5.80
N GLN A 284 15.82 32.35 7.11
CA GLN A 284 15.87 33.43 8.11
C GLN A 284 17.12 34.30 7.94
N ASP A 285 18.27 33.67 7.67
CA ASP A 285 19.54 34.37 7.46
C ASP A 285 19.58 35.10 6.10
N ASN A 286 18.77 34.65 5.13
CA ASN A 286 18.70 35.20 3.77
C ASN A 286 17.23 35.46 3.34
N PRO A 287 16.55 36.47 3.93
CA PRO A 287 15.19 36.80 3.51
C PRO A 287 15.13 37.15 2.02
N ALA A 288 14.05 36.73 1.35
CA ALA A 288 13.87 36.86 -0.10
C ALA A 288 14.80 35.98 -0.95
N ILE A 289 15.48 34.97 -0.38
CA ILE A 289 16.24 34.01 -1.18
C ILE A 289 15.33 33.30 -2.19
N LEU A 290 15.78 33.21 -3.45
CA LEU A 290 15.06 32.48 -4.48
C LEU A 290 15.16 30.97 -4.21
N GLN A 291 14.05 30.24 -4.32
CA GLN A 291 14.01 28.80 -4.07
C GLN A 291 15.01 28.02 -4.95
N LYS A 292 15.26 28.46 -6.19
CA LYS A 292 16.29 27.87 -7.07
C LYS A 292 17.71 28.05 -6.52
N ASP A 293 17.95 29.12 -5.78
CA ASP A 293 19.25 29.49 -5.22
C ASP A 293 19.43 28.93 -3.80
N LEU A 294 18.34 28.62 -3.09
CA LEU A 294 18.37 27.91 -1.81
C LEU A 294 19.19 26.62 -1.90
N HIS A 295 19.04 25.85 -2.98
CA HIS A 295 19.80 24.62 -3.18
C HIS A 295 21.32 24.81 -3.24
N LYS A 296 21.81 26.02 -3.56
CA LYS A 296 23.24 26.33 -3.61
C LYS A 296 23.86 26.47 -2.21
N GLN A 297 23.05 26.62 -1.17
CA GLN A 297 23.48 26.72 0.23
C GLN A 297 23.69 25.35 0.89
N PHE A 298 23.35 24.27 0.17
CA PHE A 298 23.43 22.91 0.67
C PHE A 298 24.24 22.05 -0.29
N ASP A 299 24.61 20.87 0.20
CA ASP A 299 25.21 19.86 -0.64
C ASP A 299 24.27 19.47 -1.81
N PRO A 300 24.77 19.37 -3.07
CA PRO A 300 23.95 19.03 -4.24
C PRO A 300 23.13 17.75 -4.09
N ASP A 301 23.64 16.78 -3.33
CA ASP A 301 22.97 15.51 -3.08
C ASP A 301 21.64 15.69 -2.35
N LEU A 302 21.50 16.76 -1.55
CA LEU A 302 20.34 17.02 -0.70
C LEU A 302 19.20 17.75 -1.42
N LYS A 303 19.41 18.12 -2.69
CA LYS A 303 18.44 18.88 -3.49
C LYS A 303 17.00 18.35 -3.43
N PRO A 304 16.73 17.02 -3.55
CA PRO A 304 15.38 16.50 -3.43
C PRO A 304 14.75 16.75 -2.05
N THR A 305 15.54 16.61 -0.98
CA THR A 305 15.09 16.77 0.40
C THR A 305 14.71 18.22 0.72
N ILE A 306 15.46 19.19 0.19
CA ILE A 306 15.21 20.63 0.40
C ILE A 306 13.84 21.04 -0.14
N GLY A 307 13.44 20.54 -1.31
CA GLY A 307 12.12 20.86 -1.89
C GLY A 307 10.95 20.37 -1.03
N THR A 308 11.13 19.19 -0.42
CA THR A 308 10.18 18.63 0.56
C THR A 308 10.12 19.49 1.82
N ALA A 309 11.27 19.87 2.39
CA ALA A 309 11.35 20.72 3.58
C ALA A 309 10.67 22.09 3.37
N VAL A 310 10.93 22.77 2.24
CA VAL A 310 10.23 24.02 1.90
C VAL A 310 8.72 23.82 1.87
N SER A 311 8.26 22.71 1.30
CA SER A 311 6.82 22.41 1.24
C SER A 311 6.22 22.13 2.63
N HIS A 312 6.98 21.51 3.53
CA HIS A 312 6.58 21.30 4.93
C HIS A 312 6.51 22.62 5.69
N LEU A 313 7.54 23.46 5.61
CA LEU A 313 7.59 24.76 6.28
C LEU A 313 6.45 25.69 5.86
N VAL A 314 6.05 25.64 4.58
CA VAL A 314 4.89 26.40 4.07
C VAL A 314 3.59 25.86 4.66
N LYS A 315 3.41 24.54 4.71
CA LYS A 315 2.23 23.92 5.34
C LYS A 315 2.17 24.19 6.85
N ALA A 316 3.33 24.28 7.50
CA ALA A 316 3.48 24.58 8.92
C ALA A 316 3.40 26.09 9.23
N ASP A 317 3.14 26.93 8.24
CA ASP A 317 3.05 28.39 8.34
C ASP A 317 4.32 29.08 8.89
N LYS A 318 5.49 28.49 8.67
CA LYS A 318 6.79 29.03 9.12
C LYS A 318 7.47 29.94 8.08
N ILE A 319 7.12 29.76 6.81
CA ILE A 319 7.62 30.59 5.71
C ILE A 319 6.49 30.92 4.74
N THR A 320 6.67 32.00 3.97
CA THR A 320 5.80 32.36 2.85
C THR A 320 6.56 32.22 1.54
N ARG A 321 5.84 31.79 0.48
CA ARG A 321 6.33 31.78 -0.89
C ARG A 321 5.68 32.90 -1.69
N ILE A 322 6.47 33.79 -2.27
CA ILE A 322 5.99 34.82 -3.19
C ILE A 322 6.51 34.49 -4.59
N LYS A 323 5.61 34.43 -5.58
CA LYS A 323 6.00 34.11 -6.96
C LYS A 323 6.88 35.24 -7.52
N HIS A 324 8.07 34.89 -8.00
CA HIS A 324 9.02 35.80 -8.61
C HIS A 324 9.51 35.21 -9.94
N GLY A 325 8.96 35.70 -11.06
CA GLY A 325 9.21 35.14 -12.39
C GLY A 325 8.84 33.64 -12.46
N ASN A 326 9.84 32.81 -12.78
CA ASN A 326 9.70 31.35 -12.90
C ASN A 326 10.06 30.60 -11.60
N THR A 327 10.24 31.29 -10.48
CA THR A 327 10.56 30.69 -9.17
C THR A 327 9.81 31.40 -8.05
N TYR A 328 10.16 31.09 -6.80
CA TYR A 328 9.57 31.69 -5.61
C TYR A 328 10.65 32.35 -4.75
N GLU A 329 10.37 33.54 -4.24
CA GLU A 329 11.10 34.14 -3.12
C GLU A 329 10.55 33.57 -1.81
N LEU A 330 11.47 33.25 -0.91
CA LEU A 330 11.16 32.67 0.39
C LEU A 330 11.34 33.70 1.49
N TYR A 331 10.33 33.82 2.35
CA TYR A 331 10.36 34.74 3.49
C TYR A 331 10.04 33.99 4.78
N PRO A 332 10.78 34.24 5.87
CA PRO A 332 10.36 33.78 7.19
C PRO A 332 9.05 34.48 7.60
N LYS A 333 8.21 33.77 8.35
CA LYS A 333 7.02 34.35 8.98
C LYS A 333 7.28 34.76 10.42
#